data_AF-V9EJC8-F1
#
_entry.id   AF-V9EJC8-F1
#
_cell.length_a   1.000
_cell.length_b   1.000
_cell.length_c   1.000
_cell.angle_alpha   90.00
_cell.angle_beta   90.00
_cell.angle_gamma   90.00
#
_symmetry.space_group_name_H-M   'P 1'
#
loop_
_entity.id
_entity.type
_entity.pdbx_description
1 polymer ?
#
loop_
_entity_poly.entity_id
_entity_poly.type
_entity_poly.pdbx_seq_one_letter_code
_entity_poly.pdbx_strand_id
1 'polypeptide(L)'
;MEPVDIIPLASSSSVDEHQQNEQQQQQQQGSKTAGGDVIRFVAEAGQPVVAFTGTNISSAEPTFGQIVSKSGECVVAKPVEYISEEHLDWVWQNRIGPSAKLKKDVNWNVMTNKNFFLDKFVHNNDSINYCVRWDTSTNLKKDIASKFKDVLERHYNKWNKWLEGYNCWPFRKLETSVTVRLDGRVSGQLYERNLDSDGVPQCPVECYRFYDHVNNMWSDTSACESEPFDVSFWLKEDIPYGYGYDWGQEVSLNDTMNNLYDEDILFIGHEIGHGFGLPDFYGLDSKPARDFPNSIMMAYSSSTITASDGWMLRRVLDHVKPRLKI
;
A
#
# COMPACT_ATOMS: atom_id res chain seq x y z
N MET A 1 45.13 47.80 32.80
CA MET A 1 46.02 47.36 31.71
C MET A 1 45.67 45.92 31.42
N GLU A 2 45.19 45.69 30.21
CA GLU A 2 44.85 44.40 29.58
C GLU A 2 46.08 43.45 29.48
N PRO A 3 45.91 42.12 29.29
CA PRO A 3 45.55 41.58 27.97
C PRO A 3 44.50 40.46 27.92
N VAL A 4 43.86 40.46 26.74
CA VAL A 4 42.97 39.47 26.12
C VAL A 4 43.74 38.20 25.78
N ASP A 5 43.21 37.03 26.15
CA ASP A 5 43.69 35.73 25.66
C ASP A 5 42.88 35.25 24.45
N ILE A 6 43.64 34.82 23.45
CA ILE A 6 43.25 34.39 22.10
C ILE A 6 42.76 32.95 22.15
N ILE A 7 41.53 32.68 21.70
CA ILE A 7 41.05 31.32 21.41
C ILE A 7 41.56 30.94 20.01
N PRO A 8 42.29 29.83 19.83
CA PRO A 8 42.72 29.39 18.49
C PRO A 8 41.54 28.78 17.73
N LEU A 9 41.51 29.05 16.42
CA LEU A 9 40.56 28.48 15.45
C LEU A 9 40.55 26.95 15.52
N ALA A 10 39.37 26.37 15.68
CA ALA A 10 39.14 24.95 15.42
C ALA A 10 39.18 24.71 13.91
N SER A 11 40.15 23.89 13.48
CA SER A 11 40.28 23.38 12.12
C SER A 11 39.26 22.28 11.84
N SER A 12 38.47 22.49 10.78
CA SER A 12 37.78 21.54 9.89
C SER A 12 37.66 20.07 10.32
N SER A 13 36.43 19.64 10.66
CA SER A 13 36.02 18.22 10.70
C SER A 13 34.88 17.87 9.73
N SER A 14 34.42 18.81 8.89
CA SER A 14 33.23 18.62 8.05
C SER A 14 33.49 17.90 6.72
N VAL A 15 34.75 17.77 6.29
CA VAL A 15 35.08 17.16 4.99
C VAL A 15 35.22 15.63 5.09
N ASP A 16 35.71 15.12 6.22
CA ASP A 16 35.90 13.67 6.43
C ASP A 16 34.59 12.91 6.65
N GLU A 17 33.60 13.50 7.35
CA GLU A 17 32.28 12.88 7.54
C GLU A 17 31.49 12.80 6.22
N HIS A 18 31.60 13.80 5.36
CA HIS A 18 30.98 13.77 4.02
C HIS A 18 31.62 12.70 3.13
N GLN A 19 32.95 12.57 3.13
CA GLN A 19 33.64 11.54 2.34
C GLN A 19 33.36 10.12 2.85
N GLN A 20 33.22 9.92 4.16
CA GLN A 20 32.84 8.62 4.73
C GLN A 20 31.39 8.24 4.39
N ASN A 21 30.46 9.20 4.42
CA ASN A 21 29.08 8.97 4.00
C ASN A 21 28.97 8.66 2.49
N GLU A 22 29.73 9.36 1.64
CA GLU A 22 29.76 9.07 0.20
C GLU A 22 30.36 7.68 -0.10
N GLN A 23 31.41 7.27 0.63
CA GLN A 23 32.00 5.94 0.49
C GLN A 23 31.08 4.80 0.97
N GLN A 24 30.30 5.00 2.04
CA GLN A 24 29.30 4.01 2.49
C GLN A 24 28.10 3.92 1.53
N GLN A 25 27.64 5.05 0.98
CA GLN A 25 26.56 5.05 -0.03
C GLN A 25 26.98 4.36 -1.33
N GLN A 26 28.24 4.48 -1.75
CA GLN A 26 28.77 3.78 -2.93
C GLN A 26 29.00 2.26 -2.70
N GLN A 27 29.29 1.82 -1.47
CA GLN A 27 29.60 0.41 -1.19
C GLN A 27 28.41 -0.56 -1.29
N GLN A 28 27.17 -0.09 -1.20
CA GLN A 28 25.97 -0.95 -1.27
C GLN A 28 25.22 -0.86 -2.60
N GLN A 29 25.62 0.02 -3.51
CA GLN A 29 25.02 0.13 -4.83
C GLN A 29 25.23 -1.16 -5.64
N GLY A 30 24.15 -1.75 -6.14
CA GLY A 30 24.17 -3.04 -6.86
C GLY A 30 24.16 -4.28 -5.96
N SER A 31 24.22 -4.13 -4.63
CA SER A 31 23.98 -5.22 -3.69
C SER A 31 22.47 -5.56 -3.63
N LYS A 32 22.10 -6.63 -2.91
CA LYS A 32 20.71 -7.08 -2.80
C LYS A 32 20.17 -6.97 -1.38
N THR A 33 18.89 -6.63 -1.24
CA THR A 33 18.15 -6.78 0.03
C THR A 33 18.00 -8.27 0.38
N ALA A 34 17.56 -8.57 1.60
CA ALA A 34 17.19 -9.95 1.97
C ALA A 34 16.05 -10.51 1.10
N GLY A 35 15.17 -9.64 0.59
CA GLY A 35 14.12 -9.98 -0.37
C GLY A 35 14.65 -10.19 -1.80
N GLY A 36 15.92 -9.86 -2.07
CA GLY A 36 16.55 -10.04 -3.37
C GLY A 36 16.49 -8.80 -4.28
N ASP A 37 15.87 -7.71 -3.84
CA ASP A 37 15.83 -6.45 -4.59
C ASP A 37 17.22 -5.90 -4.82
N VAL A 38 17.51 -5.43 -6.03
CA VAL A 38 18.75 -4.70 -6.30
C VAL A 38 18.67 -3.32 -5.67
N ILE A 39 19.66 -2.99 -4.84
CA ILE A 39 19.75 -1.71 -4.14
C ILE A 39 20.39 -0.67 -5.06
N ARG A 40 19.71 0.45 -5.27
CA ARG A 40 20.24 1.62 -5.98
C ARG A 40 21.16 2.45 -5.11
N PHE A 41 20.73 2.73 -3.88
CA PHE A 41 21.49 3.43 -2.86
C PHE A 41 20.85 3.18 -1.48
N VAL A 42 21.52 3.58 -0.41
CA VAL A 42 20.95 3.60 0.95
C VAL A 42 20.69 5.04 1.33
N ALA A 43 19.45 5.34 1.70
CA ALA A 43 19.07 6.68 2.12
C ALA A 43 19.65 7.02 3.50
N GLU A 44 19.74 8.30 3.84
CA GLU A 44 20.35 8.80 5.08
C GLU A 44 19.74 8.17 6.35
N ALA A 45 18.42 7.91 6.33
CA ALA A 45 17.69 7.25 7.41
C ALA A 45 17.94 5.72 7.50
N GLY A 46 18.85 5.18 6.68
CA GLY A 46 19.32 3.79 6.74
C GLY A 46 18.55 2.79 5.87
N GLN A 47 17.41 3.19 5.28
CA GLN A 47 16.67 2.30 4.39
C GLN A 47 17.35 2.13 3.03
N PRO A 48 17.37 0.92 2.46
CA PRO A 48 17.72 0.75 1.06
C PRO A 48 16.66 1.40 0.18
N VAL A 49 17.09 1.86 -0.99
CA VAL A 49 16.23 2.32 -2.07
C VAL A 49 16.46 1.39 -3.25
N VAL A 50 15.41 0.69 -3.68
CA VAL A 50 15.47 -0.28 -4.77
C VAL A 50 15.74 0.40 -6.12
N ALA A 51 16.38 -0.33 -7.03
CA ALA A 51 16.72 0.13 -8.36
C ALA A 51 15.53 0.11 -9.34
N PHE A 52 14.54 -0.75 -9.09
CA PHE A 52 13.41 -0.98 -9.97
C PHE A 52 12.11 -1.04 -9.17
N THR A 53 11.04 -0.54 -9.77
CA THR A 53 9.68 -0.56 -9.21
C THR A 53 8.85 -1.76 -9.71
N GLY A 54 9.27 -2.39 -10.80
CA GLY A 54 8.76 -3.67 -11.29
C GLY A 54 9.74 -4.81 -11.03
N THR A 55 9.23 -5.99 -10.65
CA THR A 55 10.07 -7.18 -10.42
C THR A 55 9.32 -8.50 -10.62
N ASN A 56 10.07 -9.57 -10.86
CA ASN A 56 9.59 -10.97 -10.86
C ASN A 56 10.14 -11.77 -9.66
N ILE A 57 10.53 -11.06 -8.61
CA ILE A 57 10.90 -11.64 -7.32
C ILE A 57 9.61 -11.98 -6.59
N SER A 58 9.49 -13.21 -6.08
CA SER A 58 8.33 -13.58 -5.28
C SER A 58 8.29 -12.84 -3.94
N SER A 59 7.09 -12.42 -3.53
CA SER A 59 6.85 -11.87 -2.19
C SER A 59 7.17 -12.89 -1.09
N ALA A 60 7.38 -12.41 0.14
CA ALA A 60 7.71 -13.26 1.28
C ALA A 60 6.60 -14.30 1.55
N GLU A 61 6.99 -15.55 1.78
CA GLU A 61 6.06 -16.62 2.14
C GLU A 61 5.68 -16.54 3.63
N PRO A 62 4.38 -16.52 3.99
CA PRO A 62 3.95 -16.33 5.38
C PRO A 62 4.35 -17.48 6.31
N THR A 63 4.82 -17.13 7.51
CA THR A 63 4.91 -18.06 8.65
C THR A 63 3.91 -17.67 9.72
N PHE A 64 3.42 -18.62 10.53
CA PHE A 64 2.53 -18.30 11.65
C PHE A 64 3.28 -17.76 12.87
N GLY A 65 4.61 -17.81 12.92
CA GLY A 65 5.36 -17.43 14.12
C GLY A 65 4.98 -18.27 15.35
N GLN A 66 4.96 -17.64 16.52
CA GLN A 66 4.56 -18.29 17.78
C GLN A 66 3.04 -18.21 17.97
N ILE A 67 2.34 -19.32 17.80
CA ILE A 67 0.89 -19.40 18.07
C ILE A 67 0.63 -19.16 19.56
N VAL A 68 -0.27 -18.22 19.87
CA VAL A 68 -0.67 -17.85 21.23
C VAL A 68 -2.14 -18.13 21.54
N SER A 69 -2.96 -18.40 20.52
CA SER A 69 -4.34 -18.84 20.68
C SER A 69 -4.42 -20.26 21.27
N LYS A 70 -5.54 -20.58 21.94
CA LYS A 70 -5.74 -21.93 22.47
C LYS A 70 -6.12 -22.90 21.35
N SER A 71 -5.92 -24.20 21.61
CA SER A 71 -6.37 -25.25 20.69
C SER A 71 -7.89 -25.15 20.46
N GLY A 72 -8.29 -25.17 19.18
CA GLY A 72 -9.69 -25.06 18.77
C GLY A 72 -10.21 -23.63 18.61
N GLU A 73 -9.41 -22.61 18.94
CA GLU A 73 -9.71 -21.20 18.66
C GLU A 73 -9.10 -20.76 17.32
N CYS A 74 -9.49 -19.57 16.85
CA CYS A 74 -8.87 -18.93 15.70
C CYS A 74 -7.37 -18.73 15.94
N VAL A 75 -6.53 -19.10 14.97
CA VAL A 75 -5.07 -18.99 15.09
C VAL A 75 -4.66 -17.54 15.21
N VAL A 76 -4.14 -17.15 16.36
CA VAL A 76 -3.51 -15.83 16.59
C VAL A 76 -2.10 -16.09 17.06
N ALA A 77 -1.17 -15.25 16.62
CA ALA A 77 0.25 -15.51 16.83
C ALA A 77 1.07 -14.23 16.94
N LYS A 78 2.29 -14.40 17.46
CA LYS A 78 3.30 -13.35 17.58
C LYS A 78 4.44 -13.60 16.60
N PRO A 79 5.05 -12.55 16.04
CA PRO A 79 6.24 -12.71 15.21
C PRO A 79 7.41 -13.24 16.06
N VAL A 80 8.18 -14.17 15.49
CA VAL A 80 9.45 -14.66 16.06
C VAL A 80 10.66 -14.24 15.22
N GLU A 81 10.40 -13.62 14.08
CA GLU A 81 11.36 -13.17 13.07
C GLU A 81 10.79 -11.97 12.30
N TYR A 82 11.65 -11.30 11.55
CA TYR A 82 11.39 -10.14 10.69
C TYR A 82 11.00 -8.85 11.41
N ILE A 83 9.99 -8.84 12.28
CA ILE A 83 9.53 -7.67 13.02
C ILE A 83 9.28 -8.02 14.49
N SER A 84 9.60 -7.13 15.41
CA SER A 84 9.33 -7.34 16.83
C SER A 84 7.87 -7.00 17.18
N GLU A 85 7.36 -7.61 18.25
CA GLU A 85 6.05 -7.24 18.79
C GLU A 85 6.03 -5.77 19.24
N GLU A 86 7.14 -5.27 19.79
CA GLU A 86 7.31 -3.86 20.17
C GLU A 86 7.15 -2.92 18.97
N HIS A 87 7.75 -3.25 17.82
CA HIS A 87 7.57 -2.45 16.60
C HIS A 87 6.11 -2.47 16.12
N LEU A 88 5.45 -3.63 16.12
CA LEU A 88 4.03 -3.72 15.75
C LEU A 88 3.12 -2.93 16.71
N ASP A 89 3.39 -3.01 18.01
CA ASP A 89 2.67 -2.28 19.05
C ASP A 89 2.87 -0.77 18.90
N TRP A 90 4.10 -0.35 18.59
CA TRP A 90 4.39 1.05 18.32
C TRP A 90 3.64 1.55 17.08
N VAL A 91 3.64 0.80 15.98
CA VAL A 91 2.89 1.17 14.76
C VAL A 91 1.41 1.28 15.08
N TRP A 92 0.86 0.32 15.82
CA TRP A 92 -0.53 0.37 16.28
C TRP A 92 -0.80 1.63 17.11
N GLN A 93 -0.02 1.89 18.15
CA GLN A 93 -0.28 3.00 19.08
C GLN A 93 -0.06 4.38 18.46
N ASN A 94 0.91 4.52 17.56
CA ASN A 94 1.36 5.82 17.06
C ASN A 94 0.86 6.14 15.66
N ARG A 95 0.53 5.14 14.85
CA ARG A 95 0.17 5.33 13.44
C ARG A 95 -1.29 5.02 13.17
N ILE A 96 -1.78 3.83 13.53
CA ILE A 96 -3.05 3.33 12.99
C ILE A 96 -4.19 3.08 14.00
N GLY A 97 -3.88 2.98 15.28
CA GLY A 97 -4.83 2.64 16.33
C GLY A 97 -5.66 3.82 16.84
N PRO A 98 -6.57 3.57 17.79
CA PRO A 98 -7.52 4.58 18.28
C PRO A 98 -6.88 5.76 19.01
N SER A 99 -5.65 5.58 19.51
CA SER A 99 -4.90 6.61 20.24
C SER A 99 -3.83 7.30 19.37
N ALA A 100 -3.71 6.92 18.10
CA ALA A 100 -2.71 7.49 17.21
C ALA A 100 -2.95 8.98 16.98
N LYS A 101 -1.88 9.77 17.00
CA LYS A 101 -1.93 11.18 16.62
C LYS A 101 -1.91 11.27 15.10
N LEU A 102 -3.06 11.58 14.52
CA LEU A 102 -3.21 11.60 13.07
C LEU A 102 -2.57 12.86 12.47
N LYS A 103 -1.77 12.64 11.44
CA LYS A 103 -1.24 13.66 10.54
C LYS A 103 -1.88 13.43 9.18
N LYS A 104 -2.35 14.52 8.57
CA LYS A 104 -2.94 14.49 7.24
C LYS A 104 -1.99 13.79 6.26
N ASP A 105 -2.54 12.93 5.41
CA ASP A 105 -1.84 12.27 4.31
C ASP A 105 -0.65 11.37 4.74
N VAL A 106 -0.56 11.01 6.03
CA VAL A 106 0.56 10.20 6.58
C VAL A 106 0.05 9.02 7.41
N ASN A 107 -1.07 9.17 8.12
CA ASN A 107 -1.68 8.08 8.89
C ASN A 107 -3.16 8.35 9.23
N TRP A 108 -3.85 7.30 9.68
CA TRP A 108 -5.29 7.32 9.95
C TRP A 108 -5.65 6.30 11.03
N ASN A 109 -6.83 6.45 11.64
CA ASN A 109 -7.33 5.49 12.60
C ASN A 109 -8.15 4.40 11.89
N VAL A 110 -7.65 3.16 11.86
CA VAL A 110 -8.31 2.04 11.19
C VAL A 110 -9.62 1.62 11.85
N MET A 111 -9.84 2.02 13.11
CA MET A 111 -11.05 1.67 13.87
C MET A 111 -12.24 2.59 13.56
N THR A 112 -12.01 3.78 13.00
CA THR A 112 -13.08 4.76 12.73
C THR A 112 -13.67 4.67 11.33
N ASN A 113 -13.08 3.85 10.45
CA ASN A 113 -13.50 3.75 9.06
C ASN A 113 -13.83 2.31 8.66
N LYS A 114 -15.04 2.09 8.11
CA LYS A 114 -15.56 0.80 7.68
C LYS A 114 -15.57 0.60 6.18
N ASN A 115 -14.68 1.32 5.49
CA ASN A 115 -14.45 1.21 4.06
C ASN A 115 -13.10 0.57 3.71
N PHE A 116 -12.27 0.19 4.68
CA PHE A 116 -11.02 -0.51 4.35
C PHE A 116 -11.30 -1.86 3.68
N PHE A 117 -10.32 -2.38 2.95
CA PHE A 117 -10.49 -3.55 2.10
C PHE A 117 -10.93 -4.80 2.87
N LEU A 118 -10.51 -4.97 4.14
CA LEU A 118 -11.04 -6.05 4.99
C LEU A 118 -12.57 -5.96 5.14
N ASP A 119 -13.12 -4.75 5.32
CA ASP A 119 -14.56 -4.53 5.41
C ASP A 119 -15.26 -4.85 4.08
N LYS A 120 -14.71 -4.36 2.97
CA LYS A 120 -15.27 -4.56 1.62
C LYS A 120 -15.27 -6.04 1.22
N PHE A 121 -14.16 -6.75 1.41
CA PHE A 121 -14.07 -8.19 1.12
C PHE A 121 -15.01 -9.02 1.99
N VAL A 122 -15.16 -8.70 3.28
CA VAL A 122 -16.12 -9.39 4.15
C VAL A 122 -17.55 -9.08 3.73
N HIS A 123 -17.86 -7.83 3.40
CA HIS A 123 -19.20 -7.43 2.96
C HIS A 123 -19.61 -8.13 1.65
N ASN A 124 -18.69 -8.22 0.71
CA ASN A 124 -18.92 -8.76 -0.63
C ASN A 124 -18.60 -10.25 -0.75
N ASN A 125 -18.22 -10.90 0.37
CA ASN A 125 -17.82 -12.29 0.43
C ASN A 125 -16.72 -12.61 -0.61
N ASP A 126 -15.48 -12.21 -0.33
CA ASP A 126 -14.23 -12.46 -1.08
C ASP A 126 -13.96 -11.64 -2.34
N SER A 127 -14.91 -10.82 -2.80
CA SER A 127 -14.79 -10.12 -4.08
C SER A 127 -14.83 -8.60 -3.96
N ILE A 128 -14.14 -7.92 -4.87
CA ILE A 128 -14.30 -6.48 -5.09
C ILE A 128 -14.34 -6.18 -6.59
N ASN A 129 -15.12 -5.19 -6.98
CA ASN A 129 -15.16 -4.68 -8.34
C ASN A 129 -14.45 -3.31 -8.41
N TYR A 130 -13.53 -3.18 -9.34
CA TYR A 130 -12.84 -1.95 -9.64
C TYR A 130 -13.54 -1.18 -10.73
N CYS A 131 -13.62 0.14 -10.57
CA CYS A 131 -13.86 1.04 -11.70
C CYS A 131 -12.57 1.74 -12.11
N VAL A 132 -12.20 1.59 -13.39
CA VAL A 132 -10.98 2.21 -13.94
C VAL A 132 -11.29 3.62 -14.43
N ARG A 133 -10.54 4.58 -13.90
CA ARG A 133 -10.47 5.95 -14.37
C ARG A 133 -9.15 6.14 -15.13
N TRP A 134 -9.28 6.31 -16.45
CA TRP A 134 -8.14 6.50 -17.35
C TRP A 134 -7.87 8.01 -17.51
N ASP A 135 -7.03 8.56 -16.65
CA ASP A 135 -6.76 9.99 -16.55
C ASP A 135 -5.61 10.41 -17.49
N THR A 136 -5.87 10.26 -18.79
CA THR A 136 -4.89 10.47 -19.86
C THR A 136 -5.55 11.01 -21.11
N SER A 137 -4.80 11.70 -21.96
CA SER A 137 -5.28 12.14 -23.28
C SER A 137 -5.34 11.02 -24.34
N THR A 138 -4.78 9.84 -24.02
CA THR A 138 -4.65 8.70 -24.92
C THR A 138 -5.80 7.71 -24.78
N ASN A 139 -5.98 6.85 -25.78
CA ASN A 139 -7.02 5.82 -25.74
C ASN A 139 -6.48 4.57 -25.04
N LEU A 140 -7.17 4.10 -24.00
CA LEU A 140 -6.91 2.79 -23.42
C LEU A 140 -7.31 1.69 -24.40
N LYS A 141 -6.32 0.89 -24.80
CA LYS A 141 -6.54 -0.28 -25.66
C LYS A 141 -7.19 -1.42 -24.87
N LYS A 142 -8.05 -2.20 -25.54
CA LYS A 142 -8.80 -3.31 -24.91
C LYS A 142 -7.90 -4.41 -24.36
N ASP A 143 -6.79 -4.71 -25.04
CA ASP A 143 -5.80 -5.70 -24.61
C ASP A 143 -5.12 -5.26 -23.30
N ILE A 144 -4.73 -4.00 -23.19
CA ILE A 144 -4.17 -3.43 -21.95
C ILE A 144 -5.22 -3.42 -20.83
N ALA A 145 -6.43 -2.94 -21.11
CA ALA A 145 -7.54 -2.93 -20.16
C ALA A 145 -7.81 -4.32 -19.57
N SER A 146 -7.72 -5.38 -20.38
CA SER A 146 -7.94 -6.75 -19.95
C SER A 146 -6.91 -7.25 -18.92
N LYS A 147 -5.74 -6.61 -18.83
CA LYS A 147 -4.67 -6.99 -17.88
C LYS A 147 -4.87 -6.45 -16.48
N PHE A 148 -5.65 -5.39 -16.29
CA PHE A 148 -5.80 -4.76 -14.97
C PHE A 148 -6.40 -5.69 -13.93
N LYS A 149 -7.31 -6.58 -14.33
CA LYS A 149 -7.87 -7.61 -13.44
C LYS A 149 -6.75 -8.46 -12.85
N ASP A 150 -5.93 -9.04 -13.71
CA ASP A 150 -4.84 -9.93 -13.29
C ASP A 150 -3.76 -9.19 -12.49
N VAL A 151 -3.51 -7.92 -12.81
CA VAL A 151 -2.61 -7.04 -12.03
C VAL A 151 -3.14 -6.81 -10.63
N LEU A 152 -4.39 -6.41 -10.47
CA LEU A 152 -4.94 -6.13 -9.15
C LEU A 152 -5.07 -7.43 -8.35
N GLU A 153 -5.64 -8.48 -8.95
CA GLU A 153 -5.89 -9.76 -8.29
C GLU A 153 -4.61 -10.41 -7.76
N ARG A 154 -3.50 -10.36 -8.52
CA ARG A 154 -2.23 -10.93 -8.04
C ARG A 154 -1.68 -10.20 -6.82
N HIS A 155 -1.77 -8.87 -6.78
CA HIS A 155 -1.31 -8.08 -5.63
C HIS A 155 -2.21 -8.29 -4.42
N TYR A 156 -3.53 -8.33 -4.59
CA TYR A 156 -4.46 -8.67 -3.53
C TYR A 156 -4.17 -10.03 -2.91
N ASN A 157 -3.92 -11.04 -3.74
CA ASN A 157 -3.68 -12.38 -3.22
C ASN A 157 -2.31 -12.53 -2.54
N LYS A 158 -1.30 -11.74 -2.92
CA LYS A 158 -0.03 -11.68 -2.18
C LYS A 158 -0.21 -11.07 -0.78
N TRP A 159 -1.05 -10.06 -0.63
CA TRP A 159 -1.48 -9.59 0.70
C TRP A 159 -2.33 -10.65 1.43
N ASN A 160 -3.31 -11.26 0.75
CA ASN A 160 -4.23 -12.24 1.32
C ASN A 160 -3.52 -13.47 1.90
N LYS A 161 -2.43 -13.93 1.26
CA LYS A 161 -1.61 -15.05 1.75
C LYS A 161 -1.26 -14.91 3.23
N TRP A 162 -0.99 -13.70 3.72
CA TRP A 162 -0.68 -13.45 5.12
C TRP A 162 -1.84 -13.66 6.07
N LEU A 163 -3.08 -13.54 5.59
CA LEU A 163 -4.31 -13.74 6.35
C LEU A 163 -4.83 -15.17 6.28
N GLU A 164 -4.44 -15.96 5.28
CA GLU A 164 -4.93 -17.34 5.12
C GLU A 164 -4.70 -18.19 6.38
N GLY A 165 -5.80 -18.68 6.97
CA GLY A 165 -5.77 -19.47 8.20
C GLY A 165 -5.43 -18.67 9.48
N TYR A 166 -5.14 -17.38 9.37
CA TYR A 166 -4.90 -16.49 10.50
C TYR A 166 -6.21 -15.85 10.99
N ASN A 167 -6.41 -15.86 12.30
CA ASN A 167 -7.54 -15.29 13.02
C ASN A 167 -8.92 -15.61 12.42
N CYS A 168 -9.11 -16.84 11.92
CA CYS A 168 -10.32 -17.28 11.20
C CYS A 168 -10.70 -16.41 10.00
N TRP A 169 -9.73 -15.79 9.34
CA TRP A 169 -9.97 -15.17 8.05
C TRP A 169 -10.55 -16.21 7.07
N PRO A 170 -11.72 -15.96 6.46
CA PRO A 170 -12.46 -16.99 5.75
C PRO A 170 -11.97 -17.22 4.31
N PHE A 171 -11.17 -16.31 3.76
CA PHE A 171 -10.87 -16.29 2.33
C PHE A 171 -9.47 -16.83 2.01
N ARG A 172 -9.42 -17.86 1.16
CA ARG A 172 -8.18 -18.40 0.60
C ARG A 172 -7.75 -17.71 -0.69
N LYS A 173 -8.68 -17.03 -1.34
CA LYS A 173 -8.44 -16.26 -2.55
C LYS A 173 -9.35 -15.05 -2.49
N LEU A 174 -8.83 -13.91 -2.92
CA LEU A 174 -9.61 -12.69 -3.13
C LEU A 174 -9.82 -12.52 -4.63
N GLU A 175 -11.07 -12.36 -5.04
CA GLU A 175 -11.45 -12.19 -6.43
C GLU A 175 -11.51 -10.70 -6.77
N THR A 176 -10.98 -10.33 -7.92
CA THR A 176 -11.11 -8.96 -8.44
C THR A 176 -11.87 -8.98 -9.76
N SER A 177 -12.83 -8.08 -9.89
CA SER A 177 -13.45 -7.75 -11.17
C SER A 177 -13.05 -6.34 -11.59
N VAL A 178 -12.97 -6.09 -12.89
CA VAL A 178 -12.62 -4.76 -13.41
C VAL A 178 -13.68 -4.33 -14.40
N THR A 179 -14.32 -3.23 -14.05
CA THR A 179 -15.21 -2.47 -14.92
C THR A 179 -14.44 -1.29 -15.48
N VAL A 180 -14.12 -1.34 -16.78
CA VAL A 180 -13.47 -0.21 -17.45
C VAL A 180 -14.54 0.71 -18.01
N ARG A 181 -14.58 1.96 -17.53
CA ARG A 181 -15.37 3.02 -18.15
C ARG A 181 -14.43 3.81 -19.05
N LEU A 182 -14.57 3.56 -20.35
CA LEU A 182 -13.84 4.27 -21.39
C LEU A 182 -14.71 5.44 -21.83
N ASP A 183 -14.17 6.65 -21.74
CA ASP A 183 -14.70 7.74 -22.57
C ASP A 183 -14.61 7.34 -24.04
N GLY A 184 -15.59 7.78 -24.83
CA GLY A 184 -15.98 7.33 -26.16
C GLY A 184 -14.89 7.33 -27.24
N ARG A 185 -13.83 6.55 -27.05
CA ARG A 185 -12.82 6.20 -28.05
C ARG A 185 -12.57 4.69 -28.12
N VAL A 186 -13.57 3.90 -27.74
CA VAL A 186 -13.80 2.59 -28.35
C VAL A 186 -14.74 2.80 -29.52
N SER A 187 -14.24 2.51 -30.72
CA SER A 187 -14.94 2.51 -32.00
C SER A 187 -16.48 2.48 -31.94
N GLY A 188 -17.11 3.66 -31.95
CA GLY A 188 -18.49 3.83 -32.46
C GLY A 188 -19.66 3.92 -31.48
N GLN A 189 -19.49 3.92 -30.15
CA GLN A 189 -20.60 4.18 -29.22
C GLN A 189 -20.22 5.24 -28.17
N LEU A 190 -20.91 6.38 -28.23
CA LEU A 190 -20.84 7.45 -27.25
C LEU A 190 -21.72 7.04 -26.05
N TYR A 191 -21.11 6.60 -24.96
CA TYR A 191 -21.79 6.61 -23.66
C TYR A 191 -21.81 8.05 -23.16
N GLU A 192 -22.94 8.47 -22.58
CA GLU A 192 -23.11 9.81 -22.00
C GLU A 192 -21.93 10.17 -21.10
N ARG A 193 -21.39 11.38 -21.31
CA ARG A 193 -20.17 11.87 -20.69
C ARG A 193 -20.35 12.08 -19.19
N ASN A 194 -20.05 11.06 -18.39
CA ASN A 194 -19.82 11.24 -16.96
C ASN A 194 -18.36 11.69 -16.75
N LEU A 195 -18.13 13.01 -16.86
CA LEU A 195 -16.83 13.65 -16.63
C LEU A 195 -16.87 14.39 -15.29
N ASP A 196 -15.72 14.47 -14.63
CA ASP A 196 -15.55 15.32 -13.45
C ASP A 196 -15.36 16.80 -13.81
N SER A 197 -15.09 17.65 -12.80
CA SER A 197 -14.89 19.09 -12.98
C SER A 197 -13.71 19.46 -13.88
N ASP A 198 -12.75 18.55 -14.02
CA ASP A 198 -11.53 18.73 -14.83
C ASP A 198 -11.69 18.12 -16.24
N GLY A 199 -12.87 17.58 -16.55
CA GLY A 199 -13.18 16.96 -17.83
C GLY A 199 -12.64 15.54 -17.97
N VAL A 200 -12.26 14.89 -16.87
CA VAL A 200 -11.72 13.53 -16.84
C VAL A 200 -12.87 12.52 -16.68
N PRO A 201 -12.85 11.39 -17.39
CA PRO A 201 -13.87 10.35 -17.24
C PRO A 201 -13.91 9.83 -15.79
N GLN A 202 -15.08 9.89 -15.17
CA GLN A 202 -15.26 9.46 -13.79
C GLN A 202 -16.20 8.25 -13.69
N CYS A 203 -15.97 7.48 -12.64
CA CYS A 203 -16.83 6.38 -12.26
C CYS A 203 -18.17 6.92 -11.74
N PRO A 204 -19.33 6.34 -12.12
CA PRO A 204 -20.62 6.87 -11.72
C PRO A 204 -20.83 6.78 -10.21
N VAL A 205 -21.17 7.90 -9.58
CA VAL A 205 -21.28 7.98 -8.12
C VAL A 205 -22.40 7.10 -7.57
N GLU A 206 -23.47 6.93 -8.34
CA GLU A 206 -24.60 6.04 -8.05
C GLU A 206 -24.22 4.55 -8.06
N CYS A 207 -23.09 4.21 -8.69
CA CYS A 207 -22.56 2.86 -8.73
C CYS A 207 -21.51 2.58 -7.65
N TYR A 208 -21.10 3.59 -6.87
CA TYR A 208 -20.07 3.41 -5.86
C TYR A 208 -20.62 2.77 -4.58
N ARG A 209 -20.07 1.60 -4.23
CA ARG A 209 -20.39 0.86 -3.01
C ARG A 209 -19.44 1.24 -1.87
N PHE A 210 -19.99 1.88 -0.85
CA PHE A 210 -19.26 2.30 0.34
C PHE A 210 -20.13 2.17 1.58
N TYR A 211 -19.49 2.06 2.74
CA TYR A 211 -20.14 2.12 4.02
C TYR A 211 -20.43 3.56 4.41
N ASP A 212 -21.72 3.90 4.46
CA ASP A 212 -22.21 5.18 4.93
C ASP A 212 -22.20 5.20 6.47
N HIS A 213 -21.31 5.99 7.04
CA HIS A 213 -21.16 6.15 8.49
C HIS A 213 -22.31 6.94 9.13
N VAL A 214 -23.00 7.79 8.38
CA VAL A 214 -24.14 8.56 8.87
C VAL A 214 -25.33 7.63 9.07
N ASN A 215 -25.59 6.77 8.09
CA ASN A 215 -26.71 5.83 8.13
C ASN A 215 -26.34 4.45 8.71
N ASN A 216 -25.06 4.21 8.98
CA ASN A 216 -24.51 2.96 9.52
C ASN A 216 -24.88 1.73 8.67
N MET A 217 -24.87 1.89 7.34
CA MET A 217 -25.21 0.86 6.36
C MET A 217 -24.38 1.01 5.08
N TRP A 218 -24.32 -0.04 4.27
CA TRP A 218 -23.73 0.05 2.93
C TRP A 218 -24.64 0.85 2.00
N SER A 219 -24.03 1.61 1.09
CA SER A 219 -24.73 2.47 0.15
C SER A 219 -25.72 1.70 -0.72
N ASP A 220 -26.85 2.33 -1.00
CA ASP A 220 -27.83 1.81 -1.94
C ASP A 220 -27.37 2.12 -3.37
N THR A 221 -27.05 1.07 -4.12
CA THR A 221 -26.61 1.14 -5.52
C THR A 221 -27.71 0.71 -6.49
N SER A 222 -28.98 0.67 -6.06
CA SER A 222 -30.13 0.30 -6.90
C SER A 222 -30.36 1.22 -8.10
N ALA A 223 -29.84 2.45 -8.06
CA ALA A 223 -29.87 3.39 -9.17
C ALA A 223 -28.75 3.15 -10.20
N CYS A 224 -27.78 2.28 -9.91
CA CYS A 224 -26.72 1.95 -10.85
C CYS A 224 -27.26 1.10 -12.00
N GLU A 225 -27.17 1.61 -13.24
CA GLU A 225 -27.60 0.89 -14.45
C GLU A 225 -26.61 -0.22 -14.88
N SER A 226 -25.53 -0.39 -14.13
CA SER A 226 -24.44 -1.31 -14.43
C SER A 226 -23.98 -2.05 -13.18
N GLU A 227 -22.92 -2.85 -13.27
CA GLU A 227 -22.34 -3.47 -12.07
C GLU A 227 -21.76 -2.40 -11.13
N PRO A 228 -22.22 -2.33 -9.86
CA PRO A 228 -21.64 -1.43 -8.87
C PRO A 228 -20.17 -1.76 -8.61
N PHE A 229 -19.38 -0.77 -8.24
CA PHE A 229 -17.95 -0.93 -7.95
C PHE A 229 -17.63 -0.55 -6.51
N ASP A 230 -16.58 -1.14 -5.97
CA ASP A 230 -16.14 -0.98 -4.58
C ASP A 230 -14.87 -0.15 -4.47
N VAL A 231 -14.04 -0.12 -5.51
CA VAL A 231 -12.72 0.50 -5.50
C VAL A 231 -12.48 1.23 -6.82
N SER A 232 -11.81 2.37 -6.79
CA SER A 232 -11.43 3.12 -7.98
C SER A 232 -9.95 2.97 -8.31
N PHE A 233 -9.62 2.77 -9.59
CA PHE A 233 -8.24 2.66 -10.07
C PHE A 233 -7.94 3.74 -11.08
N TRP A 234 -7.17 4.73 -10.66
CA TRP A 234 -6.87 5.94 -11.43
C TRP A 234 -5.45 5.83 -11.99
N LEU A 235 -5.34 5.93 -13.30
CA LEU A 235 -4.07 5.84 -14.02
C LEU A 235 -3.73 7.24 -14.55
N LYS A 236 -2.75 7.90 -13.94
CA LYS A 236 -2.44 9.31 -14.18
C LYS A 236 -1.10 9.50 -14.90
N GLU A 237 -1.05 10.38 -15.90
CA GLU A 237 0.18 10.72 -16.63
C GLU A 237 1.13 11.66 -15.86
N ASP A 238 0.60 12.43 -14.92
CA ASP A 238 1.26 13.58 -14.28
C ASP A 238 1.90 13.28 -12.93
N ILE A 239 1.82 12.03 -12.43
CA ILE A 239 2.45 11.61 -11.18
C ILE A 239 3.52 10.51 -11.40
N PRO A 240 4.66 10.57 -10.69
CA PRO A 240 5.69 9.54 -10.73
C PRO A 240 5.55 8.48 -9.62
N TYR A 241 4.52 8.59 -8.77
CA TYR A 241 4.27 7.74 -7.60
C TYR A 241 2.79 7.32 -7.57
N GLY A 242 2.29 6.86 -6.42
CA GLY A 242 0.86 6.60 -6.20
C GLY A 242 0.32 7.27 -4.93
N TYR A 243 -1.00 7.21 -4.80
CA TYR A 243 -1.77 7.54 -3.60
C TYR A 243 -2.88 6.53 -3.42
N GLY A 244 -2.96 5.93 -2.24
CA GLY A 244 -3.91 4.89 -1.91
C GLY A 244 -4.67 5.20 -0.64
N TYR A 245 -5.93 4.80 -0.60
CA TYR A 245 -6.74 4.82 0.62
C TYR A 245 -7.89 3.80 0.50
N ASP A 246 -8.91 3.92 1.36
CA ASP A 246 -10.06 3.02 1.41
C ASP A 246 -10.90 2.99 0.11
N TRP A 247 -10.90 4.07 -0.66
CA TRP A 247 -11.66 4.22 -1.91
C TRP A 247 -10.94 3.61 -3.11
N GLY A 248 -9.65 3.32 -2.99
CA GLY A 248 -8.81 2.82 -4.07
C GLY A 248 -7.51 3.55 -4.19
N GLN A 249 -7.05 3.73 -5.44
CA GLN A 249 -5.71 4.20 -5.69
C GLN A 249 -5.59 5.02 -6.97
N GLU A 250 -4.76 6.05 -6.89
CA GLU A 250 -4.10 6.74 -7.99
C GLU A 250 -2.69 6.19 -8.14
N VAL A 251 -2.29 5.86 -9.36
CA VAL A 251 -0.91 5.42 -9.64
C VAL A 251 -0.39 6.03 -10.92
N SER A 252 0.93 6.13 -11.00
CA SER A 252 1.63 6.51 -12.23
C SER A 252 1.26 5.56 -13.38
N LEU A 253 0.68 6.13 -14.43
CA LEU A 253 0.41 5.42 -15.66
C LEU A 253 1.69 4.83 -16.25
N ASN A 254 2.74 5.66 -16.36
CA ASN A 254 3.98 5.27 -17.01
C ASN A 254 4.66 4.10 -16.30
N ASP A 255 4.76 4.15 -14.97
CA ASP A 255 5.29 3.03 -14.18
C ASP A 255 4.46 1.76 -14.39
N THR A 256 3.13 1.87 -14.24
CA THR A 256 2.22 0.73 -14.38
C THR A 256 2.32 0.09 -15.77
N MET A 257 2.44 0.90 -16.83
CA MET A 257 2.57 0.38 -18.20
C MET A 257 3.94 -0.29 -18.43
N ASN A 258 5.01 0.26 -17.86
CA ASN A 258 6.36 -0.32 -17.98
C ASN A 258 6.48 -1.66 -17.26
N ASN A 259 5.77 -1.82 -16.15
CA ASN A 259 5.85 -3.00 -15.28
C ASN A 259 4.60 -3.91 -15.39
N LEU A 260 3.74 -3.70 -16.40
CA LEU A 260 2.43 -4.35 -16.51
C LEU A 260 2.48 -5.88 -16.42
N TYR A 261 3.57 -6.46 -16.94
CA TYR A 261 3.82 -7.90 -17.01
C TYR A 261 4.69 -8.44 -15.89
N ASP A 262 5.24 -7.59 -15.03
CA ASP A 262 6.02 -8.02 -13.89
C ASP A 262 5.10 -8.60 -12.81
N GLU A 263 5.62 -9.57 -12.06
CA GLU A 263 4.90 -10.21 -10.96
C GLU A 263 4.46 -9.19 -9.90
N ASP A 264 5.33 -8.22 -9.59
CA ASP A 264 5.11 -7.12 -8.65
C ASP A 264 5.31 -5.76 -9.31
N ILE A 265 4.42 -4.84 -8.96
CA ILE A 265 4.48 -3.41 -9.29
C ILE A 265 4.40 -2.68 -7.94
N LEU A 266 5.51 -2.09 -7.51
CA LEU A 266 5.70 -1.52 -6.18
C LEU A 266 4.54 -0.62 -5.77
N PHE A 267 4.19 0.37 -6.61
CA PHE A 267 3.14 1.33 -6.27
C PHE A 267 1.77 0.67 -6.15
N ILE A 268 1.41 -0.29 -7.00
CA ILE A 268 0.13 -0.99 -6.87
C ILE A 268 0.09 -1.81 -5.57
N GLY A 269 1.16 -2.54 -5.26
CA GLY A 269 1.25 -3.29 -4.00
C GLY A 269 1.19 -2.39 -2.77
N HIS A 270 1.89 -1.24 -2.83
CA HIS A 270 1.92 -0.21 -1.79
C HIS A 270 0.54 0.42 -1.56
N GLU A 271 -0.10 0.92 -2.61
CA GLU A 271 -1.40 1.59 -2.49
C GLU A 271 -2.51 0.61 -2.03
N ILE A 272 -2.44 -0.66 -2.42
CA ILE A 272 -3.33 -1.69 -1.88
C ILE A 272 -3.12 -1.86 -0.36
N GLY A 273 -1.88 -1.73 0.12
CA GLY A 273 -1.57 -1.75 1.55
C GLY A 273 -2.27 -0.63 2.32
N HIS A 274 -2.38 0.57 1.75
CA HIS A 274 -3.20 1.65 2.33
C HIS A 274 -4.67 1.32 2.37
N GLY A 275 -5.20 0.64 1.33
CA GLY A 275 -6.56 0.13 1.34
C GLY A 275 -6.82 -0.92 2.43
N PHE A 276 -5.80 -1.66 2.86
CA PHE A 276 -5.86 -2.49 4.07
C PHE A 276 -5.67 -1.71 5.38
N GLY A 277 -5.43 -0.41 5.30
CA GLY A 277 -5.30 0.49 6.44
C GLY A 277 -3.86 0.66 6.95
N LEU A 278 -2.84 0.23 6.20
CA LEU A 278 -1.44 0.41 6.60
C LEU A 278 -0.93 1.81 6.26
N PRO A 279 -0.13 2.46 7.12
CA PRO A 279 0.35 3.82 6.89
C PRO A 279 1.69 3.81 6.14
N ASP A 280 2.10 4.97 5.63
CA ASP A 280 3.44 5.17 5.09
C ASP A 280 4.55 5.17 6.15
N PHE A 281 5.78 4.85 5.78
CA PHE A 281 6.95 4.95 6.67
C PHE A 281 8.05 5.89 6.13
N TYR A 282 7.68 7.14 5.85
CA TYR A 282 8.62 8.19 5.42
C TYR A 282 9.42 8.80 6.58
N GLY A 283 10.75 8.70 6.52
CA GLY A 283 11.65 9.28 7.52
C GLY A 283 11.64 8.57 8.88
N LEU A 284 12.42 9.08 9.84
CA LEU A 284 12.58 8.45 11.16
C LEU A 284 11.36 8.66 12.07
N ASP A 285 10.68 9.80 11.98
CA ASP A 285 9.53 10.14 12.84
C ASP A 285 8.29 9.26 12.58
N SER A 286 8.27 8.52 11.48
CA SER A 286 7.18 7.62 11.10
C SER A 286 7.45 6.17 11.51
N LYS A 287 8.66 5.85 11.98
CA LYS A 287 9.11 4.50 12.31
C LYS A 287 9.38 4.37 13.82
N PRO A 288 9.27 3.16 14.39
CA PRO A 288 9.64 2.92 15.78
C PRO A 288 11.14 3.08 16.04
N ALA A 289 11.98 2.73 15.06
CA ALA A 289 13.43 2.75 15.16
C ALA A 289 14.09 2.86 13.77
N ARG A 290 15.40 3.13 13.74
CA ARG A 290 16.20 3.25 12.50
C ARG A 290 16.32 1.91 11.77
N ASP A 291 16.37 0.81 12.51
CA ASP A 291 16.43 -0.57 12.02
C ASP A 291 15.03 -1.19 11.83
N PHE A 292 13.99 -0.37 11.72
CA PHE A 292 12.66 -0.85 11.35
C PHE A 292 12.75 -1.64 10.03
N PRO A 293 12.19 -2.86 9.96
CA PRO A 293 12.38 -3.75 8.81
C PRO A 293 11.88 -3.13 7.51
N ASN A 294 12.53 -3.49 6.40
CA ASN A 294 12.05 -3.13 5.07
C ASN A 294 10.62 -3.60 4.86
N SER A 295 9.88 -2.83 4.10
CA SER A 295 8.45 -2.96 3.93
C SER A 295 8.03 -2.27 2.64
N ILE A 296 7.08 -2.82 1.91
CA ILE A 296 6.54 -2.14 0.73
C ILE A 296 5.92 -0.79 1.12
N MET A 297 5.36 -0.69 2.34
CA MET A 297 4.81 0.55 2.92
C MET A 297 5.88 1.60 3.29
N MET A 298 7.15 1.21 3.28
CA MET A 298 8.27 2.15 3.26
C MET A 298 8.70 2.27 1.79
N ALA A 299 8.09 3.21 1.06
CA ALA A 299 8.24 3.29 -0.39
C ALA A 299 9.72 3.21 -0.82
N TYR A 300 9.95 2.43 -1.87
CA TYR A 300 11.27 2.07 -2.39
C TYR A 300 12.16 1.19 -1.49
N SER A 301 11.77 0.80 -0.28
CA SER A 301 12.61 -0.13 0.52
C SER A 301 12.48 -1.60 0.12
N SER A 302 11.41 -1.92 -0.61
CA SER A 302 11.12 -3.23 -1.19
C SER A 302 10.26 -3.04 -2.43
N SER A 303 10.46 -3.84 -3.47
CA SER A 303 9.53 -3.91 -4.62
C SER A 303 8.45 -4.99 -4.45
N THR A 304 8.50 -5.77 -3.37
CA THR A 304 7.57 -6.87 -3.07
C THR A 304 6.96 -6.72 -1.67
N ILE A 305 5.86 -7.43 -1.40
CA ILE A 305 5.27 -7.50 -0.05
C ILE A 305 6.21 -8.33 0.84
N THR A 306 6.65 -7.71 1.93
CA THR A 306 7.59 -8.30 2.88
C THR A 306 6.87 -8.99 4.04
N ALA A 307 7.64 -9.70 4.87
CA ALA A 307 7.10 -10.24 6.11
C ALA A 307 6.68 -9.17 7.12
N SER A 308 7.35 -8.02 7.15
CA SER A 308 6.98 -6.88 8.00
C SER A 308 5.57 -6.39 7.66
N ASP A 309 5.28 -6.25 6.36
CA ASP A 309 3.98 -5.85 5.83
C ASP A 309 2.87 -6.81 6.26
N GLY A 310 3.10 -8.10 6.08
CA GLY A 310 2.15 -9.14 6.45
C GLY A 310 1.81 -9.19 7.93
N TRP A 311 2.80 -9.01 8.80
CA TRP A 311 2.57 -8.93 10.25
C TRP A 311 1.81 -7.66 10.65
N MET A 312 2.07 -6.52 9.99
CA MET A 312 1.26 -5.32 10.18
C MET A 312 -0.19 -5.53 9.73
N LEU A 313 -0.42 -6.20 8.59
CA LEU A 313 -1.77 -6.54 8.12
C LEU A 313 -2.52 -7.45 9.11
N ARG A 314 -1.85 -8.48 9.64
CA ARG A 314 -2.42 -9.33 10.71
C ARG A 314 -2.80 -8.52 11.94
N ARG A 315 -1.97 -7.56 12.34
CA ARG A 315 -2.24 -6.67 13.47
C ARG A 315 -3.49 -5.83 13.23
N VAL A 316 -3.73 -5.36 12.00
CA VAL A 316 -4.99 -4.69 11.64
C VAL A 316 -6.14 -5.66 11.84
N LEU A 317 -6.10 -6.85 11.23
CA LEU A 317 -7.16 -7.86 11.34
C LEU A 317 -7.48 -8.19 12.80
N ASP A 318 -6.49 -8.36 13.67
CA ASP A 318 -6.68 -8.68 15.09
C ASP A 318 -7.58 -7.67 15.81
N HIS A 319 -7.48 -6.40 15.45
CA HIS A 319 -8.24 -5.33 16.08
C HIS A 319 -9.55 -5.03 15.36
N VAL A 320 -9.60 -5.17 14.04
CA VAL A 320 -10.82 -4.89 13.28
C VAL A 320 -11.78 -6.08 13.23
N LYS A 321 -11.31 -7.31 13.48
CA LYS A 321 -12.15 -8.50 13.40
C LYS A 321 -13.48 -8.40 14.17
N PRO A 322 -13.57 -7.85 15.39
CA PRO A 322 -14.85 -7.75 16.10
C PRO A 322 -15.96 -6.97 15.36
N ARG A 323 -15.62 -6.08 14.41
CA ARG A 323 -16.59 -5.40 13.54
C ARG A 323 -16.81 -6.11 12.19
N LEU A 324 -15.87 -6.96 11.78
CA LEU A 324 -16.03 -7.86 10.65
C LEU A 324 -16.91 -9.02 11.09
N LYS A 325 -18.03 -9.28 10.42
CA LYS A 325 -18.99 -10.32 10.84
C LYS A 325 -18.51 -11.72 10.41
N ILE A 326 -17.34 -12.14 10.87
CA ILE A 326 -16.64 -13.40 10.50
C ILE A 326 -16.15 -14.20 11.71
#